data_AF-A0A6J1VVC9-F1
#
_entry.id   AF-A0A6J1VVC9-F1
#
_cell.length_a   1.000
_cell.length_b   1.000
_cell.length_c   1.000
_cell.angle_alpha   90.00
_cell.angle_beta   90.00
_cell.angle_gamma   90.00
#
_symmetry.space_group_name_H-M   'P 1'
#
loop_
_entity.id
_entity.type
_entity.pdbx_description
1 polymer ?
#
loop_
_entity_poly.entity_id
_entity_poly.type
_entity_poly.pdbx_seq_one_letter_code
_entity_poly.pdbx_strand_id
1 'polypeptide(L)'
;MRRSPSSGTSSRRIPSTPPSRRHQSGGSPRGRQTSPRRPGLRQPPQQAAAGPRRRRYRPGQRALQEIRKYQKNTDLLIAKLPFARVVREICLEFTRGVDMMWQSMALLALQE
;
A
#
# COMPACT_ATOMS: atom_id res chain seq x y z
N MET A 1 -46.65 29.75 -27.66
CA MET A 1 -47.21 28.84 -26.63
C MET A 1 -46.14 28.53 -25.59
N ARG A 2 -46.49 28.63 -24.31
CA ARG A 2 -45.64 28.54 -23.11
C ARG A 2 -45.13 27.12 -22.83
N ARG A 3 -43.93 26.98 -22.24
CA ARG A 3 -43.71 26.55 -20.83
C ARG A 3 -42.22 26.17 -20.57
N SER A 4 -41.63 26.84 -19.58
CA SER A 4 -40.62 26.31 -18.64
C SER A 4 -41.26 26.38 -17.24
N PRO A 5 -40.63 25.91 -16.14
CA PRO A 5 -39.72 24.78 -15.89
C PRO A 5 -40.29 23.86 -14.77
N SER A 6 -39.57 22.82 -14.33
CA SER A 6 -39.81 22.24 -13.00
C SER A 6 -38.52 21.89 -12.27
N SER A 7 -38.43 22.43 -11.06
CA SER A 7 -37.41 22.30 -10.04
C SER A 7 -37.65 21.06 -9.19
N GLY A 8 -36.62 20.24 -8.99
CA GLY A 8 -36.60 19.18 -7.98
C GLY A 8 -35.61 19.50 -6.86
N THR A 9 -36.11 20.05 -5.77
CA THR A 9 -35.41 20.16 -4.49
C THR A 9 -35.67 18.90 -3.67
N SER A 10 -34.63 18.27 -3.10
CA SER A 10 -34.81 17.62 -1.79
C SER A 10 -33.49 17.41 -1.06
N SER A 11 -33.29 18.27 -0.08
CA SER A 11 -32.26 18.26 0.95
C SER A 11 -32.53 17.08 1.90
N ARG A 12 -31.65 16.07 1.94
CA ARG A 12 -31.70 15.05 3.00
C ARG A 12 -30.71 15.41 4.10
N ARG A 13 -31.15 16.27 5.03
CA ARG A 13 -30.49 16.48 6.33
C ARG A 13 -30.71 15.22 7.19
N ILE A 14 -29.62 14.63 7.66
CA ILE A 14 -29.64 13.60 8.71
C ILE A 14 -29.56 14.34 10.05
N PRO A 15 -30.52 14.19 10.97
CA PRO A 15 -30.43 14.78 12.29
C PRO A 15 -29.50 13.97 13.21
N SER A 16 -28.63 14.70 13.89
CA SER A 16 -27.80 14.28 15.01
C SER A 16 -28.62 14.09 16.30
N THR A 17 -28.55 12.91 16.93
CA THR A 17 -28.82 12.77 18.38
C THR A 17 -27.94 11.64 18.97
N PRO A 18 -27.21 11.88 20.07
CA PRO A 18 -26.59 10.82 20.87
C PRO A 18 -27.52 10.40 22.03
N PRO A 19 -27.63 9.11 22.38
CA PRO A 19 -28.21 8.75 23.66
C PRO A 19 -27.16 8.94 24.78
N SER A 20 -27.52 9.75 25.77
CA SER A 20 -26.82 9.90 27.06
C SER A 20 -27.67 9.28 28.17
N ARG A 21 -26.98 8.85 29.25
CA ARG A 21 -27.42 8.70 30.66
C ARG A 21 -27.56 7.23 31.16
N ARG A 22 -27.08 6.77 32.33
CA ARG A 22 -26.14 7.22 33.41
C ARG A 22 -26.11 6.12 34.52
N HIS A 23 -25.06 6.15 35.37
CA HIS A 23 -24.89 5.59 36.74
C HIS A 23 -24.40 4.13 36.86
N GLN A 24 -23.42 3.75 37.69
CA GLN A 24 -23.13 4.06 39.12
C GLN A 24 -21.60 3.99 39.36
N SER A 25 -20.90 5.00 39.90
CA SER A 25 -20.68 5.36 41.32
C SER A 25 -20.19 4.24 42.24
N GLY A 26 -18.95 4.41 42.75
CA GLY A 26 -18.63 4.15 44.16
C GLY A 26 -17.87 2.87 44.47
N GLY A 27 -16.54 2.97 44.61
CA GLY A 27 -15.73 1.87 45.12
C GLY A 27 -14.34 2.30 45.56
N SER A 28 -14.24 3.02 46.68
CA SER A 28 -12.99 3.07 47.44
C SER A 28 -13.31 3.12 48.94
N PRO A 29 -12.68 2.22 49.71
CA PRO A 29 -11.93 2.71 50.85
C PRO A 29 -10.53 2.08 50.95
N ARG A 30 -9.52 2.94 50.78
CA ARG A 30 -8.34 3.11 51.64
C ARG A 30 -7.89 1.86 52.46
N GLY A 31 -6.81 1.22 52.01
CA GLY A 31 -6.08 0.19 52.75
C GLY A 31 -4.55 0.37 52.64
N ARG A 32 -3.99 1.10 53.61
CA ARG A 32 -2.62 1.06 54.18
C ARG A 32 -1.39 1.12 53.24
N GLN A 33 -0.69 2.24 53.39
CA GLN A 33 0.69 2.50 52.96
C GLN A 33 1.67 1.50 53.59
N THR A 34 2.59 0.94 52.79
CA THR A 34 4.00 0.72 53.18
C THR A 34 4.88 0.79 51.93
N SER A 35 5.90 1.66 51.97
CA SER A 35 7.06 1.74 51.06
C SER A 35 8.27 2.09 51.94
N PRO A 36 9.53 1.86 51.55
CA PRO A 36 10.08 1.03 50.47
C PRO A 36 11.17 0.05 50.97
N ARG A 37 11.46 -1.03 50.24
CA ARG A 37 12.72 -1.78 50.42
C ARG A 37 13.52 -1.79 49.12
N ARG A 38 14.60 -1.02 49.10
CA ARG A 38 15.80 -1.22 48.26
C ARG A 38 16.94 -1.51 49.23
N PRO A 39 17.78 -2.54 48.99
CA PRO A 39 18.81 -2.38 47.98
C PRO A 39 19.02 -3.65 47.13
N GLY A 40 19.22 -3.41 45.85
CA GLY A 40 19.57 -4.40 44.86
C GLY A 40 19.44 -3.74 43.50
N LEU A 41 20.54 -3.14 43.03
CA LEU A 41 20.65 -2.74 41.63
C LEU A 41 20.59 -4.02 40.78
N ARG A 42 19.38 -4.51 40.52
CA ARG A 42 19.14 -5.30 39.32
C ARG A 42 19.18 -4.29 38.18
N GLN A 43 20.29 -4.29 37.44
CA GLN A 43 20.33 -3.71 36.11
C GLN A 43 19.10 -4.20 35.35
N PRO A 44 18.30 -3.32 34.72
CA PRO A 44 17.35 -3.80 33.73
C PRO A 44 18.17 -4.58 32.68
N PRO A 45 17.69 -5.73 32.17
CA PRO A 45 18.34 -6.34 31.02
C PRO A 45 18.45 -5.24 29.99
N GLN A 46 19.69 -4.92 29.62
CA GLN A 46 20.01 -3.96 28.59
C GLN A 46 19.38 -4.55 27.33
N GLN A 47 18.14 -4.13 27.05
CA GLN A 47 17.40 -4.59 25.90
C GLN A 47 18.23 -4.14 24.72
N ALA A 48 19.02 -5.07 24.16
CA ALA A 48 19.58 -4.94 22.83
C ALA A 48 18.42 -4.43 21.99
N ALA A 49 18.52 -3.19 21.54
CA ALA A 49 17.43 -2.47 20.92
C ALA A 49 17.01 -3.27 19.69
N ALA A 50 15.99 -4.12 19.86
CA ALA A 50 15.36 -4.82 18.78
C ALA A 50 14.73 -3.71 17.94
N GLY A 51 15.41 -3.36 16.85
CA GLY A 51 14.97 -2.31 15.96
C GLY A 51 13.50 -2.50 15.57
N PRO A 52 12.80 -1.41 15.21
CA PRO A 52 11.37 -1.44 14.95
C PRO A 52 11.03 -2.61 14.02
N ARG A 53 10.15 -3.50 14.48
CA ARG A 53 9.69 -4.66 13.70
C ARG A 53 9.16 -4.14 12.37
N ARG A 54 9.79 -4.54 11.27
CA ARG A 54 9.32 -4.20 9.92
C ARG A 54 7.89 -4.71 9.75
N ARG A 55 6.94 -3.79 9.55
CA ARG A 55 5.53 -4.13 9.39
C ARG A 55 5.37 -4.99 8.14
N ARG A 56 4.80 -6.19 8.30
CA ARG A 56 4.49 -7.10 7.20
C ARG A 56 3.18 -6.68 6.52
N TYR A 57 3.17 -6.75 5.19
CA TYR A 57 1.96 -6.55 4.39
C TYR A 57 1.01 -7.73 4.56
N ARG A 58 -0.31 -7.45 4.56
CA ARG A 58 -1.31 -8.52 4.51
C ARG A 58 -1.26 -9.19 3.12
N PRO A 59 -1.60 -10.49 3.00
CA PRO A 59 -1.76 -11.14 1.70
C PRO A 59 -2.64 -10.29 0.77
N GLY A 60 -2.25 -10.16 -0.49
CA GLY A 60 -2.95 -9.32 -1.48
C GLY A 60 -2.68 -7.81 -1.39
N GLN A 61 -2.21 -7.28 -0.25
CA GLN A 61 -1.98 -5.84 -0.09
C GLN A 61 -0.88 -5.32 -1.05
N ARG A 62 0.22 -6.06 -1.23
CA ARG A 62 1.28 -5.69 -2.18
C ARG A 62 0.82 -5.81 -3.64
N ALA A 63 0.11 -6.89 -3.97
CA ALA A 63 -0.42 -7.08 -5.31
C ALA A 63 -1.35 -5.93 -5.72
N LEU A 64 -2.26 -5.49 -4.85
CA LEU A 64 -3.13 -4.34 -5.12
C LEU A 64 -2.36 -3.02 -5.27
N GLN A 65 -1.24 -2.86 -4.55
CA GLN A 65 -0.37 -1.70 -4.73
C GLN A 65 0.37 -1.73 -6.08
N GLU A 66 0.87 -2.89 -6.49
CA GLU A 66 1.55 -3.10 -7.77
C GLU A 66 0.60 -2.92 -8.95
N ILE A 67 -0.63 -3.47 -8.88
CA ILE A 67 -1.66 -3.27 -9.91
C ILE A 67 -1.95 -1.78 -10.10
N ARG A 68 -2.19 -1.03 -9.01
CA ARG A 68 -2.42 0.41 -9.10
C ARG A 68 -1.22 1.17 -9.66
N LYS A 69 0.01 0.74 -9.34
CA LYS A 69 1.24 1.35 -9.87
C LYS A 69 1.35 1.13 -11.38
N TYR A 70 1.21 -0.11 -11.85
CA TYR A 70 1.35 -0.47 -13.26
C TYR A 70 0.17 -0.07 -14.14
N GLN A 71 -0.99 0.24 -13.56
CA GLN A 71 -2.10 0.85 -14.29
C GLN A 71 -1.96 2.37 -14.41
N LYS A 72 -1.20 3.01 -13.50
CA LYS A 72 -0.99 4.46 -13.52
C LYS A 72 0.09 4.87 -14.53
N ASN A 73 1.12 4.05 -14.69
CA ASN A 73 2.22 4.27 -15.60
C ASN A 73 2.22 3.21 -16.70
N THR A 74 2.80 3.53 -17.86
CA THR A 74 2.94 2.60 -18.99
C THR A 74 4.40 2.22 -19.23
N ASP A 75 5.18 2.10 -18.15
CA ASP A 75 6.57 1.69 -18.25
C ASP A 75 6.66 0.21 -18.67
N LEU A 76 7.62 -0.11 -19.55
CA LEU A 76 7.88 -1.48 -19.98
C LEU A 76 8.15 -2.42 -18.79
N LEU A 77 7.39 -3.52 -18.72
CA LEU A 77 7.51 -4.51 -17.64
C LEU A 77 8.60 -5.55 -17.90
N ILE A 78 8.96 -5.78 -19.17
CA ILE A 78 10.03 -6.69 -19.58
C ILE A 78 11.32 -5.88 -19.75
N ALA A 79 12.42 -6.39 -19.19
CA ALA A 79 13.72 -5.74 -19.30
C ALA A 79 14.23 -5.71 -20.75
N LYS A 80 14.80 -4.57 -21.15
CA LYS A 80 15.20 -4.28 -22.54
C LYS A 80 16.24 -5.26 -23.10
N LEU A 81 17.29 -5.59 -22.34
CA LEU A 81 18.38 -6.43 -22.84
C LEU A 81 17.95 -7.90 -23.05
N PRO A 82 17.26 -8.57 -22.11
CA PRO A 82 16.71 -9.89 -22.37
C PRO A 82 15.75 -9.92 -23.56
N PHE A 83 14.85 -8.94 -23.68
CA PHE A 83 13.94 -8.84 -24.82
C PHE A 83 14.71 -8.72 -26.15
N ALA A 84 15.70 -7.83 -26.23
CA ALA A 84 16.53 -7.66 -27.43
C ALA A 84 17.31 -8.92 -27.82
N ARG A 85 17.75 -9.73 -26.84
CA ARG A 85 18.42 -11.02 -27.12
C ARG A 85 17.45 -12.01 -27.76
N VAL A 86 16.22 -12.12 -27.25
CA VAL A 86 15.18 -13.00 -27.81
C VAL A 86 14.81 -12.57 -29.23
N VAL A 87 14.64 -11.26 -29.48
CA VAL A 87 14.37 -10.76 -30.84
C VAL A 87 15.47 -11.17 -31.82
N ARG A 88 16.75 -11.03 -31.43
CA ARG A 88 17.88 -11.45 -32.26
C ARG A 88 17.91 -12.95 -32.49
N GLU A 89 17.68 -13.75 -31.46
CA GLU A 89 17.61 -15.21 -31.54
C GLU A 89 16.57 -15.66 -32.58
N ILE A 90 15.35 -15.11 -32.49
CA ILE A 90 14.27 -15.39 -33.45
C ILE A 90 14.67 -14.95 -34.86
N CYS A 91 15.22 -13.75 -35.03
CA CYS A 91 15.57 -13.26 -36.37
C CYS A 91 16.70 -14.05 -37.02
N LEU A 92 17.66 -14.59 -36.25
CA LEU A 92 18.72 -15.44 -36.78
C LEU A 92 18.15 -16.73 -37.41
N GLU A 93 17.10 -17.29 -36.82
CA GLU A 93 16.40 -18.46 -37.35
C GLU A 93 15.80 -18.19 -38.74
N PHE A 94 15.19 -17.02 -38.95
CA PHE A 94 14.54 -16.66 -40.22
C PHE A 94 15.49 -16.09 -41.27
N THR A 95 16.65 -15.57 -40.87
CA THR A 95 17.58 -14.88 -41.78
C THR A 95 18.77 -15.76 -42.19
N ARG A 96 18.61 -17.10 -42.11
CA ARG A 96 19.66 -18.09 -42.42
C ARG A 96 20.98 -17.80 -41.69
N GLY A 97 20.91 -17.35 -40.44
CA GLY A 97 22.09 -17.04 -39.62
C GLY A 97 22.76 -15.69 -39.91
N VAL A 98 22.17 -14.81 -40.72
CA VAL A 98 22.69 -13.45 -40.93
C VAL A 98 22.27 -12.54 -39.77
N ASP A 99 23.25 -11.97 -39.05
CA ASP A 99 22.97 -10.96 -38.01
C ASP A 99 22.66 -9.61 -38.65
N MET A 100 21.57 -8.99 -38.21
CA MET A 100 21.09 -7.70 -38.70
C MET A 100 21.36 -6.59 -37.70
N MET A 101 21.61 -5.39 -38.21
CA MET A 101 21.69 -4.19 -37.36
C MET A 101 20.29 -3.74 -36.96
N TRP A 102 20.11 -3.40 -35.68
CA TRP A 102 18.83 -2.99 -35.12
C TRP A 102 18.83 -1.51 -34.76
N GLN A 103 17.75 -0.82 -35.16
CA GLN A 103 17.44 0.50 -34.64
C GLN A 103 16.87 0.38 -33.22
N SER A 104 17.22 1.33 -32.35
CA SER A 104 16.70 1.35 -30.97
C SER A 104 15.18 1.51 -30.93
N MET A 105 14.62 2.35 -31.81
CA MET A 105 13.16 2.55 -31.91
C MET A 105 12.43 1.31 -32.42
N ALA A 106 13.03 0.53 -33.32
CA ALA A 106 12.43 -0.71 -33.81
C ALA A 106 12.30 -1.75 -32.69
N LEU A 107 13.33 -1.88 -31.84
CA LEU A 107 13.27 -2.78 -30.68
C LEU A 107 12.22 -2.34 -29.66
N LEU A 108 12.01 -1.03 -29.46
CA LEU A 108 10.92 -0.55 -28.62
C LEU A 108 9.57 -0.86 -29.24
N ALA A 109 9.37 -0.56 -30.52
CA ALA A 109 8.11 -0.79 -31.23
C ALA A 109 7.69 -2.26 -31.28
N LEU A 110 8.63 -3.21 -31.23
CA LEU A 110 8.31 -4.64 -31.12
C LEU A 110 7.78 -5.04 -29.74
N GLN A 111 8.04 -4.24 -28.70
CA GLN A 111 7.65 -4.51 -27.32
C GLN A 111 6.42 -3.72 -26.86
N GLU A 112 6.27 -2.47 -27.31
CA GLU A 112 5.13 -1.58 -27.01
C GLU A 112 3.78 -2.23 -27.33
#